data_AF-A0A9X3MZR0-F1
#
_entry.id   AF-A0A9X3MZR0-F1
#
_cell.length_a   1.000
_cell.length_b   1.000
_cell.length_c   1.000
_cell.angle_alpha   90.00
_cell.angle_beta   90.00
_cell.angle_gamma   90.00
#
_symmetry.space_group_name_H-M   'P 1'
#
loop_
_entity.id
_entity.type
_entity.pdbx_description
1 polymer ?
#
loop_
_entity_poly.entity_id
_entity_poly.type
_entity_poly.pdbx_seq_one_letter_code
_entity_poly.pdbx_strand_id
1 'polypeptide(L)'
;MAATHAVPPAGAVARSYEHTERVVCAIFMLVSPLILLVATIVHPKHGIAKTDGAEYYGAAYEHTTRFYIAHTGYFLTGVTLIVAFIGMNRLVRPTHPKAAFWGLVLSAMGFVGWGAIDGMDFMTFNAGRFTAGSQWAGSLGGSLDHNTMQTYIDNALGDNFVLIPVFGVFFLLIIGLVVNAVGLHRSGIVNFFHALLLPIGVTGVISFLDYPPLEIGSGLCVCAAVIPIGVRQLRARHDATAAQAAAS
;
A
#
# COMPACT_ATOMS: atom_id res chain seq x y z
N MET A 1 -31.43 6.01 33.45
CA MET A 1 -30.07 5.62 33.87
C MET A 1 -29.44 4.84 32.75
N ALA A 2 -28.49 5.43 32.02
CA ALA A 2 -27.80 4.76 30.92
C ALA A 2 -26.77 3.79 31.51
N ALA A 3 -26.86 2.51 31.16
CA ALA A 3 -25.86 1.52 31.54
C ALA A 3 -24.54 1.89 30.87
N THR A 4 -23.55 2.29 31.68
CA THR A 4 -22.17 2.45 31.26
C THR A 4 -21.66 1.07 30.82
N HIS A 5 -21.58 0.85 29.51
CA HIS A 5 -20.85 -0.30 28.97
C HIS A 5 -19.42 -0.22 29.48
N ALA A 6 -19.08 -1.10 30.42
CA ALA A 6 -17.73 -1.21 30.95
C ALA A 6 -16.77 -1.44 29.79
N VAL A 7 -15.84 -0.51 29.57
CA VAL A 7 -14.75 -0.68 28.62
C VAL A 7 -13.91 -1.84 29.15
N PRO A 8 -13.82 -2.96 28.42
CA PRO A 8 -13.04 -4.09 28.89
C PRO A 8 -11.57 -3.66 29.07
N PRO A 9 -10.86 -4.20 30.07
CA PRO A 9 -9.48 -3.83 30.34
C PRO A 9 -8.62 -4.07 29.10
N ALA A 10 -7.71 -3.13 28.85
CA ALA A 10 -6.72 -3.19 27.78
C ALA A 10 -5.91 -4.49 27.91
N GLY A 11 -6.33 -5.52 27.17
CA GLY A 11 -5.79 -6.89 27.28
C GLY A 11 -6.81 -7.99 27.02
N ALA A 12 -8.10 -7.77 27.33
CA ALA A 12 -9.16 -8.76 27.02
C ALA A 12 -9.43 -8.87 25.50
N VAL A 13 -9.15 -7.80 24.78
CA VAL A 13 -9.34 -7.65 23.33
C VAL A 13 -8.32 -8.46 22.50
N ALA A 14 -7.18 -8.81 23.09
CA ALA A 14 -6.12 -9.58 22.43
C ALA A 14 -6.44 -11.09 22.27
N ARG A 15 -7.63 -11.56 22.70
CA ARG A 15 -7.94 -12.99 22.87
C ARG A 15 -8.68 -13.68 21.72
N SER A 16 -8.86 -13.05 20.54
CA SER A 16 -9.75 -13.63 19.51
C SER A 16 -9.08 -14.06 18.21
N TYR A 17 -7.75 -14.19 18.16
CA TYR A 17 -7.11 -14.78 16.98
C TYR A 17 -5.82 -15.53 17.27
N GLU A 18 -5.55 -16.58 16.49
CA GLU A 18 -4.50 -17.54 16.77
C GLU A 18 -3.13 -16.86 16.83
N HIS A 19 -2.27 -17.35 17.73
CA HIS A 19 -0.94 -16.80 17.94
C HIS A 19 -0.16 -16.63 16.62
N THR A 20 -0.23 -17.64 15.76
CA THR A 20 0.41 -17.67 14.45
C THR A 20 -0.07 -16.52 13.56
N GLU A 21 -1.39 -16.30 13.48
CA GLU A 21 -1.96 -15.21 12.68
C GLU A 21 -1.49 -13.83 13.18
N ARG A 22 -1.37 -13.65 14.50
CA ARG A 22 -0.83 -12.41 15.11
C ARG A 22 0.60 -12.17 14.69
N VAL A 23 1.46 -13.17 14.82
CA VAL A 23 2.87 -13.06 14.43
C VAL A 23 3.01 -12.77 12.95
N VAL A 24 2.27 -13.48 12.10
CA VAL A 24 2.28 -13.24 10.65
C VAL A 24 1.88 -11.80 10.32
N CYS A 25 0.74 -11.33 10.82
CA CYS A 25 0.31 -9.95 10.60
C CYS A 25 1.34 -8.93 11.09
N ALA A 26 1.96 -9.20 12.25
CA ALA A 26 2.96 -8.33 12.82
C ALA A 26 4.26 -8.29 11.99
N ILE A 27 4.69 -9.42 11.43
CA ILE A 27 5.82 -9.46 10.48
C ILE A 27 5.50 -8.62 9.24
N PHE A 28 4.28 -8.74 8.70
CA PHE A 28 3.86 -7.94 7.55
C PHE A 28 3.77 -6.44 7.88
N MET A 29 3.39 -6.05 9.11
CA MET A 29 3.49 -4.66 9.57
C MET A 29 4.92 -4.12 9.63
N LEU A 30 5.94 -4.98 9.62
CA LEU A 30 7.35 -4.58 9.55
C LEU A 30 7.86 -4.60 8.12
N VAL A 31 7.65 -5.71 7.42
CA VAL A 31 8.27 -5.97 6.11
C VAL A 31 7.65 -5.12 5.01
N SER A 32 6.32 -5.02 4.96
CA SER A 32 5.61 -4.26 3.90
C SER A 32 6.02 -2.79 3.79
N PRO A 33 6.06 -2.01 4.89
CA PRO A 33 6.51 -0.61 4.81
C PRO A 33 8.01 -0.49 4.50
N LEU A 34 8.84 -1.46 4.87
CA LEU A 34 10.25 -1.47 4.50
C LEU A 34 10.46 -1.74 3.01
N ILE A 35 9.70 -2.67 2.42
CA ILE A 35 9.69 -2.88 0.96
C ILE A 35 9.27 -1.60 0.26
N LEU A 36 8.23 -0.93 0.77
CA LEU A 36 7.75 0.34 0.22
C LEU A 36 8.86 1.39 0.24
N LEU A 37 9.52 1.55 1.39
CA LEU A 37 10.61 2.52 1.53
C LEU A 37 11.76 2.22 0.56
N VAL A 38 12.15 0.96 0.40
CA VAL A 38 13.17 0.58 -0.59
C VAL A 38 12.70 0.95 -2.00
N ALA A 39 11.45 0.64 -2.35
CA ALA A 39 10.87 1.02 -3.64
C ALA A 39 10.93 2.54 -3.88
N THR A 40 10.54 3.37 -2.89
CA THR A 40 10.63 4.84 -2.99
C THR A 40 12.05 5.38 -3.14
N ILE A 41 13.06 4.67 -2.61
CA ILE A 41 14.47 5.07 -2.75
C ILE A 41 14.99 4.75 -4.15
N VAL A 42 14.60 3.60 -4.71
CA VAL A 42 15.10 3.15 -6.01
C VAL A 42 14.31 3.71 -7.18
N HIS A 43 13.06 4.16 -6.95
CA HIS A 43 12.16 4.65 -7.99
C HIS A 43 12.82 5.74 -8.85
N PRO A 44 12.78 5.61 -10.19
CA PRO A 44 13.24 6.67 -11.07
C PRO A 44 12.15 7.73 -11.19
N LYS A 45 12.55 9.00 -11.10
CA LYS A 45 11.63 10.14 -11.22
C LYS A 45 10.74 10.04 -12.47
N HIS A 46 9.42 9.95 -12.28
CA HIS A 46 8.38 10.16 -13.31
C HIS A 46 7.00 10.31 -12.65
N GLY A 47 5.95 10.76 -13.35
CA GLY A 47 4.63 10.84 -12.73
C GLY A 47 3.47 11.05 -13.69
N ILE A 48 2.42 10.25 -13.52
CA ILE A 48 1.23 10.15 -14.39
C ILE A 48 0.53 11.50 -14.64
N ALA A 49 0.59 12.43 -13.69
CA ALA A 49 -0.17 13.70 -13.74
C ALA A 49 0.53 14.84 -14.49
N LYS A 50 1.81 14.70 -14.84
CA LYS A 50 2.62 15.78 -15.44
C LYS A 50 3.44 15.37 -16.65
N THR A 51 3.64 14.07 -16.86
CA THR A 51 4.42 13.59 -17.98
C THR A 51 3.57 13.55 -19.24
N ASP A 52 4.07 14.10 -20.34
CA ASP A 52 3.67 13.60 -21.65
C ASP A 52 4.11 12.12 -21.77
N GLY A 53 3.53 11.36 -22.70
CA GLY A 53 3.92 9.96 -22.88
C GLY A 53 5.41 9.77 -23.11
N ALA A 54 6.15 10.79 -23.57
CA ALA A 54 7.59 10.74 -23.79
C ALA A 54 8.40 10.77 -22.48
N GLU A 55 8.09 11.64 -21.52
CA GLU A 55 8.77 11.67 -20.21
C GLU A 55 8.51 10.38 -19.42
N TYR A 56 7.28 9.89 -19.47
CA TYR A 56 6.89 8.63 -18.82
C TYR A 56 7.62 7.43 -19.44
N TYR A 57 7.66 7.35 -20.77
CA TYR A 57 8.37 6.32 -21.49
C TYR A 57 9.90 6.41 -21.28
N GLY A 58 10.44 7.62 -21.28
CA GLY A 58 11.87 7.89 -21.04
C GLY A 58 12.33 7.34 -19.70
N ALA A 59 11.56 7.56 -18.63
CA ALA A 59 11.89 7.01 -17.31
C ALA A 59 11.91 5.47 -17.26
N ALA A 60 10.95 4.82 -17.93
CA ALA A 60 10.91 3.37 -18.03
C ALA A 60 12.09 2.81 -18.84
N TYR A 61 12.53 3.54 -19.87
CA TYR A 61 13.60 3.10 -20.77
C TYR A 61 15.00 3.38 -20.20
N GLU A 62 15.30 4.64 -19.84
CA GLU A 62 16.61 5.10 -19.38
C GLU A 62 17.00 4.54 -18.00
N HIS A 63 16.01 4.13 -17.21
CA HIS A 63 16.19 3.59 -15.87
C HIS A 63 15.54 2.22 -15.67
N THR A 64 15.47 1.41 -16.74
CA THR A 64 14.81 0.09 -16.79
C THR A 64 14.96 -0.75 -15.52
N THR A 65 16.19 -0.98 -15.04
CA THR A 65 16.42 -1.83 -13.86
C THR A 65 15.81 -1.23 -12.60
N ARG A 66 16.00 0.08 -12.38
CA ARG A 66 15.44 0.79 -11.23
C ARG A 66 13.93 0.83 -11.29
N PHE A 67 13.37 1.08 -12.48
CA PHE A 67 11.94 1.05 -12.75
C PHE A 67 11.34 -0.31 -12.36
N TYR A 68 11.93 -1.42 -12.83
CA TYR A 68 11.42 -2.76 -12.54
C TYR A 68 11.48 -3.11 -11.05
N ILE A 69 12.60 -2.81 -10.39
CA ILE A 69 12.77 -3.09 -8.96
C ILE A 69 11.78 -2.26 -8.14
N ALA A 70 11.59 -0.98 -8.48
CA ALA A 70 10.68 -0.09 -7.77
C ALA A 70 9.23 -0.55 -7.88
N HIS A 71 8.71 -0.76 -9.09
CA HIS A 71 7.31 -1.15 -9.31
C HIS A 71 7.03 -2.58 -8.82
N THR A 72 7.99 -3.51 -8.97
CA THR A 72 7.88 -4.82 -8.29
C THR A 72 7.76 -4.63 -6.77
N GLY A 73 8.56 -3.73 -6.20
CA GLY A 73 8.49 -3.36 -4.79
C GLY A 73 7.13 -2.76 -4.42
N TYR A 74 6.58 -1.85 -5.22
CA TYR A 74 5.26 -1.26 -5.00
C TYR A 74 4.14 -2.28 -5.09
N PHE A 75 4.13 -3.15 -6.09
CA PHE A 75 3.19 -4.25 -6.19
C PHE A 75 3.27 -5.18 -4.97
N LEU A 76 4.49 -5.62 -4.61
CA LEU A 76 4.71 -6.48 -3.44
C LEU A 76 4.27 -5.78 -2.16
N THR A 77 4.53 -4.47 -2.00
CA THR A 77 3.97 -3.69 -0.90
C THR A 77 2.45 -3.76 -0.92
N GLY A 78 1.77 -3.48 -2.03
CA GLY A 78 0.32 -3.53 -2.11
C GLY A 78 -0.26 -4.86 -1.61
N VAL A 79 0.27 -5.98 -2.10
CA VAL A 79 -0.15 -7.34 -1.69
C VAL A 79 0.11 -7.58 -0.19
N THR A 80 1.30 -7.25 0.27
CA THR A 80 1.72 -7.58 1.64
C THR A 80 1.12 -6.63 2.69
N LEU A 81 0.88 -5.37 2.32
CA LEU A 81 0.29 -4.34 3.18
C LEU A 81 -1.20 -4.62 3.46
N ILE A 82 -1.91 -5.34 2.56
CA ILE A 82 -3.25 -5.88 2.85
C ILE A 82 -3.21 -6.79 4.09
N VAL A 83 -2.21 -7.65 4.23
CA VAL A 83 -2.07 -8.54 5.40
C VAL A 83 -1.79 -7.72 6.67
N ALA A 84 -0.91 -6.72 6.58
CA ALA A 84 -0.70 -5.78 7.68
C ALA A 84 -2.00 -5.07 8.09
N PHE A 85 -2.84 -4.69 7.12
CA PHE A 85 -4.10 -4.00 7.37
C PHE A 85 -5.15 -4.91 7.98
N ILE A 86 -5.22 -6.19 7.58
CA ILE A 86 -6.05 -7.19 8.25
C ILE A 86 -5.65 -7.25 9.73
N GLY A 87 -4.35 -7.30 10.02
CA GLY A 87 -3.82 -7.25 11.39
C GLY A 87 -4.25 -6.01 12.16
N MET A 88 -4.06 -4.81 11.59
CA MET A 88 -4.43 -3.54 12.24
C MET A 88 -5.94 -3.44 12.49
N ASN A 89 -6.77 -3.83 11.51
CA ASN A 89 -8.22 -3.82 11.66
C ASN A 89 -8.70 -4.82 12.70
N ARG A 90 -8.02 -5.97 12.88
CA ARG A 90 -8.32 -6.91 13.96
C ARG A 90 -8.07 -6.30 15.35
N LEU A 91 -7.09 -5.41 15.49
CA LEU A 91 -6.86 -4.66 16.73
C LEU A 91 -7.97 -3.62 16.99
N VAL A 92 -8.50 -3.01 15.93
CA VAL A 92 -9.56 -1.98 16.01
C VAL A 92 -10.95 -2.60 16.25
N ARG A 93 -11.24 -3.73 15.60
CA ARG A 93 -12.56 -4.37 15.51
C ARG A 93 -13.31 -4.51 16.86
N PRO A 94 -12.67 -4.88 17.97
CA PRO A 94 -13.42 -5.20 19.19
C PRO A 94 -14.01 -3.97 19.90
N THR A 95 -13.45 -2.78 19.65
CA THR A 95 -14.00 -1.51 20.19
C THR A 95 -14.70 -0.69 19.11
N HIS A 96 -14.27 -0.80 17.84
CA HIS A 96 -14.82 -0.02 16.72
C HIS A 96 -15.05 -0.90 15.48
N PRO A 97 -16.03 -1.83 15.51
CA PRO A 97 -16.21 -2.84 14.44
C PRO A 97 -16.56 -2.23 13.08
N LYS A 98 -17.33 -1.13 13.05
CA LYS A 98 -17.66 -0.43 11.80
C LYS A 98 -16.44 0.21 11.16
N ALA A 99 -15.57 0.84 11.95
CA ALA A 99 -14.33 1.43 11.45
C ALA A 99 -13.39 0.33 10.93
N ALA A 100 -13.27 -0.78 11.66
CA ALA A 100 -12.46 -1.92 11.20
C ALA A 100 -12.99 -2.55 9.90
N PHE A 101 -14.31 -2.68 9.76
CA PHE A 101 -14.91 -3.24 8.56
C PHE A 101 -14.70 -2.32 7.34
N TRP A 102 -15.14 -1.05 7.45
CA TRP A 102 -15.04 -0.12 6.33
C TRP A 102 -13.60 0.27 6.00
N GLY A 103 -12.75 0.41 7.02
CA GLY A 103 -11.32 0.65 6.83
C GLY A 103 -10.66 -0.47 6.03
N LEU A 104 -10.98 -1.73 6.32
CA LEU A 104 -10.47 -2.86 5.56
C LEU A 104 -11.04 -2.94 4.14
N VAL A 105 -12.37 -2.90 3.99
CA VAL A 105 -13.04 -3.06 2.68
C VAL A 105 -12.60 -1.98 1.70
N LEU A 106 -12.66 -0.71 2.12
CA LEU A 106 -12.31 0.42 1.27
C LEU A 106 -10.81 0.40 0.91
N SER A 107 -9.93 0.07 1.87
CA SER A 107 -8.50 -0.06 1.59
C SER A 107 -8.21 -1.22 0.63
N ALA A 108 -8.85 -2.37 0.81
CA ALA A 108 -8.68 -3.54 -0.05
C ALA A 108 -9.13 -3.25 -1.49
N MET A 109 -10.27 -2.59 -1.68
CA MET A 109 -10.71 -2.13 -3.00
C MET A 109 -9.73 -1.11 -3.58
N GLY A 110 -9.26 -0.18 -2.75
CA GLY A 110 -8.25 0.81 -3.12
C GLY A 110 -6.92 0.20 -3.60
N PHE A 111 -6.47 -0.89 -2.98
CA PHE A 111 -5.29 -1.64 -3.43
C PHE A 111 -5.46 -2.30 -4.79
N VAL A 112 -6.70 -2.63 -5.21
CA VAL A 112 -6.95 -3.05 -6.60
C VAL A 112 -6.67 -1.89 -7.56
N GLY A 113 -7.08 -0.67 -7.19
CA GLY A 113 -6.73 0.55 -7.95
C GLY A 113 -5.22 0.79 -8.00
N TRP A 114 -4.51 0.64 -6.87
CA TRP A 114 -3.05 0.69 -6.83
C TRP A 114 -2.42 -0.32 -7.80
N GLY A 115 -2.86 -1.58 -7.75
CA GLY A 115 -2.34 -2.63 -8.63
C GLY A 115 -2.65 -2.37 -10.11
N ALA A 116 -3.78 -1.74 -10.42
CA ALA A 116 -4.10 -1.32 -11.78
C ALA A 116 -3.14 -0.23 -12.28
N ILE A 117 -2.82 0.75 -11.43
CA ILE A 117 -1.85 1.82 -11.75
C ILE A 117 -0.47 1.23 -11.99
N ASP A 118 0.04 0.43 -11.05
CA ASP A 118 1.35 -0.23 -11.18
C ASP A 118 1.40 -1.20 -12.38
N GLY A 119 0.27 -1.86 -12.68
CA GLY A 119 0.12 -2.68 -13.88
C GLY A 119 0.22 -1.88 -15.18
N MET A 120 -0.32 -0.66 -15.23
CA MET A 120 -0.15 0.24 -16.38
C MET A 120 1.32 0.64 -16.57
N ASP A 121 2.06 0.89 -15.49
CA ASP A 121 3.50 1.15 -15.52
C ASP A 121 4.26 -0.04 -16.15
N PHE A 122 3.92 -1.27 -15.76
CA PHE A 122 4.51 -2.50 -16.33
C PHE A 122 4.16 -2.74 -17.80
N MET A 123 2.91 -2.50 -18.20
CA MET A 123 2.48 -2.65 -19.59
C MET A 123 3.19 -1.65 -20.50
N THR A 124 3.33 -0.40 -20.04
CA THR A 124 4.05 0.65 -20.78
C THR A 124 5.51 0.29 -21.00
N PHE A 125 6.19 -0.20 -19.94
CA PHE A 125 7.55 -0.70 -20.07
C PHE A 125 7.67 -1.83 -21.10
N ASN A 126 6.85 -2.88 -20.97
CA ASN A 126 6.94 -4.04 -21.87
C ASN A 126 6.74 -3.63 -23.32
N ALA A 127 5.76 -2.78 -23.57
CA ALA A 127 5.45 -2.33 -24.90
C ALA A 127 6.57 -1.42 -25.49
N GLY A 128 7.28 -0.67 -24.65
CA GLY A 128 8.50 0.05 -25.05
C GLY A 128 9.74 -0.81 -25.28
N ARG A 129 9.84 -1.97 -24.64
CA ARG A 129 10.94 -2.91 -24.91
C ARG A 129 10.88 -3.53 -26.31
N PHE A 130 9.68 -3.65 -26.88
CA PHE A 130 9.47 -4.22 -28.21
C PHE A 130 9.72 -3.23 -29.36
N THR A 131 9.70 -1.92 -29.08
CA THR A 131 9.96 -0.87 -30.09
C THR A 131 11.47 -0.62 -30.29
N ALA A 132 12.28 -0.79 -29.24
CA ALA A 132 13.69 -0.40 -29.22
C ALA A 132 14.65 -1.56 -29.56
N GLY A 133 14.59 -2.10 -30.79
CA GLY A 133 15.65 -2.94 -31.38
C GLY A 133 16.16 -4.12 -30.53
N SER A 134 15.42 -4.54 -29.50
CA SER A 134 15.90 -5.52 -28.54
C SER A 134 15.89 -6.89 -29.19
N GLN A 135 16.90 -7.71 -28.92
CA GLN A 135 16.99 -9.10 -29.41
C GLN A 135 15.78 -9.98 -29.01
N TRP A 136 14.90 -9.46 -28.14
CA TRP A 136 13.64 -10.07 -27.70
C TRP A 136 12.42 -9.70 -28.56
N ALA A 137 12.54 -8.73 -29.48
CA ALA A 137 11.47 -8.37 -30.43
C ALA A 137 11.15 -9.49 -31.43
N GLY A 138 12.03 -10.47 -31.59
CA GLY A 138 11.86 -11.60 -32.50
C GLY A 138 10.93 -12.73 -32.02
N SER A 139 10.59 -12.82 -30.73
CA SER A 139 9.88 -13.99 -30.18
C SER A 139 8.38 -13.78 -29.90
N LEU A 140 7.87 -12.54 -29.91
CA LEU A 140 6.47 -12.23 -29.62
C LEU A 140 5.72 -11.50 -30.75
N GLY A 141 6.33 -11.37 -31.93
CA GLY A 141 5.63 -10.99 -33.16
C GLY A 141 5.10 -9.55 -33.16
N GLY A 142 6.00 -8.59 -33.42
CA GLY A 142 5.66 -7.21 -33.78
C GLY A 142 6.28 -6.18 -32.86
N SER A 143 7.31 -5.48 -33.35
CA SER A 143 7.72 -4.21 -32.76
C SER A 143 6.62 -3.19 -33.04
N LEU A 144 5.82 -2.81 -32.04
CA LEU A 144 5.13 -1.53 -32.10
C LEU A 144 6.20 -0.46 -32.31
N ASP A 145 5.98 0.54 -33.16
CA ASP A 145 6.89 1.69 -33.27
C ASP A 145 6.73 2.56 -31.99
N HIS A 146 7.82 3.19 -31.55
CA HIS A 146 7.84 4.07 -30.39
C HIS A 146 6.73 5.14 -30.45
N ASN A 147 6.48 5.73 -31.62
CA ASN A 147 5.42 6.73 -31.78
C ASN A 147 4.02 6.13 -31.59
N THR A 148 3.83 4.87 -32.01
CA THR A 148 2.57 4.15 -31.83
C THR A 148 2.33 3.87 -30.34
N MET A 149 3.38 3.48 -29.61
CA MET A 149 3.30 3.25 -28.18
C MET A 149 3.02 4.52 -27.38
N GLN A 150 3.72 5.60 -27.70
CA GLN A 150 3.48 6.89 -27.09
C GLN A 150 2.03 7.33 -27.34
N THR A 151 1.51 7.18 -28.56
CA THR A 151 0.11 7.49 -28.88
C THR A 151 -0.89 6.67 -28.06
N TYR A 152 -0.62 5.38 -27.82
CA TYR A 152 -1.49 4.55 -26.97
C TYR A 152 -1.47 5.01 -25.51
N ILE A 153 -0.30 5.36 -24.98
CA ILE A 153 -0.14 5.89 -23.62
C ILE A 153 -0.85 7.24 -23.50
N ASP A 154 -0.62 8.15 -24.44
CA ASP A 154 -1.27 9.46 -24.48
C ASP A 154 -2.80 9.33 -24.56
N ASN A 155 -3.31 8.38 -25.36
CA ASN A 155 -4.74 8.09 -25.41
C ASN A 155 -5.26 7.53 -24.07
N ALA A 156 -4.54 6.61 -23.44
CA ALA A 156 -4.96 6.03 -22.16
C ALA A 156 -4.92 7.05 -21.00
N LEU A 157 -3.91 7.92 -21.00
CA LEU A 157 -3.75 9.01 -20.03
C LEU A 157 -4.67 10.20 -20.34
N GLY A 158 -5.09 10.38 -21.58
CA GLY A 158 -6.05 11.40 -22.00
C GLY A 158 -7.52 10.99 -21.89
N ASP A 159 -7.80 9.68 -21.76
CA ASP A 159 -9.16 9.17 -21.74
C ASP A 159 -9.75 9.13 -20.31
N ASN A 160 -10.67 10.06 -20.06
CA ASN A 160 -11.44 10.12 -18.82
C ASN A 160 -12.22 8.84 -18.53
N PHE A 161 -12.63 8.07 -19.54
CA PHE A 161 -13.31 6.78 -19.33
C PHE A 161 -12.39 5.71 -18.74
N VAL A 162 -11.07 5.85 -18.90
CA VAL A 162 -10.07 4.98 -18.27
C VAL A 162 -9.66 5.55 -16.91
N LEU A 163 -9.31 6.84 -16.86
CA LEU A 163 -8.73 7.44 -15.66
C LEU A 163 -9.74 7.59 -14.52
N ILE A 164 -10.98 8.04 -14.78
CA ILE A 164 -11.96 8.31 -13.71
C ILE A 164 -12.27 7.03 -12.92
N PRO A 165 -12.56 5.87 -13.54
CA PRO A 165 -12.79 4.64 -12.79
C PRO A 165 -11.57 4.19 -11.98
N VAL A 166 -10.35 4.24 -12.57
CA VAL A 166 -9.11 3.83 -11.89
C VAL A 166 -8.85 4.73 -10.68
N PHE A 167 -8.89 6.05 -10.85
CA PHE A 167 -8.71 6.99 -9.75
C PHE A 167 -9.88 6.96 -8.75
N GLY A 168 -11.09 6.66 -9.19
CA GLY A 168 -12.25 6.48 -8.32
C GLY A 168 -12.10 5.29 -7.37
N VAL A 169 -11.68 4.13 -7.91
CA VAL A 169 -11.35 2.95 -7.09
C VAL A 169 -10.16 3.24 -6.19
N PHE A 170 -9.12 3.90 -6.72
CA PHE A 170 -7.96 4.30 -5.95
C PHE A 170 -8.31 5.26 -4.79
N PHE A 171 -9.24 6.19 -4.99
CA PHE A 171 -9.68 7.12 -3.95
C PHE A 171 -10.31 6.40 -2.74
N LEU A 172 -10.90 5.21 -2.95
CA LEU A 172 -11.37 4.36 -1.86
C LEU A 172 -10.21 3.94 -0.94
N LEU A 173 -8.97 3.82 -1.45
CA LEU A 173 -7.80 3.58 -0.62
C LEU A 173 -7.66 4.70 0.41
N ILE A 174 -7.64 5.96 -0.03
CA ILE A 174 -7.46 7.12 0.85
C ILE A 174 -8.56 7.16 1.92
N ILE A 175 -9.82 6.98 1.52
CA ILE A 175 -10.94 6.93 2.47
C ILE A 175 -10.74 5.77 3.46
N GLY A 176 -10.40 4.59 2.98
CA GLY A 176 -10.14 3.41 3.79
C GLY A 176 -9.03 3.65 4.82
N LEU A 177 -7.92 4.25 4.40
CA LEU A 177 -6.77 4.60 5.26
C LEU A 177 -7.16 5.63 6.33
N VAL A 178 -7.95 6.63 5.98
CA VAL A 178 -8.46 7.63 6.94
C VAL A 178 -9.37 6.96 7.97
N VAL A 179 -10.29 6.08 7.53
CA VAL A 179 -11.15 5.31 8.45
C VAL A 179 -10.31 4.42 9.36
N ASN A 180 -9.27 3.78 8.83
CA ASN A 180 -8.34 2.94 9.58
C ASN A 180 -7.56 3.77 10.63
N ALA A 181 -7.02 4.93 10.23
CA ALA A 181 -6.32 5.85 11.12
C ALA A 181 -7.22 6.33 12.27
N VAL A 182 -8.46 6.71 11.96
CA VAL A 182 -9.46 7.07 12.96
C VAL A 182 -9.76 5.89 13.89
N GLY A 183 -9.92 4.68 13.35
CA GLY A 183 -10.11 3.46 14.13
C GLY A 183 -8.95 3.18 15.08
N LEU A 184 -7.71 3.21 14.57
CA LEU A 184 -6.48 3.01 15.34
C LEU A 184 -6.35 4.02 16.49
N HIS A 185 -6.65 5.29 16.21
CA HIS A 185 -6.63 6.34 17.21
C HIS A 185 -7.69 6.14 18.29
N ARG A 186 -8.96 5.95 17.88
CA ARG A 186 -10.08 5.80 18.81
C ARG A 186 -9.99 4.54 19.65
N SER A 187 -9.38 3.48 19.13
CA SER A 187 -9.10 2.25 19.88
C SER A 187 -7.89 2.36 20.82
N GLY A 188 -7.20 3.51 20.87
CA GLY A 188 -6.05 3.74 21.75
C GLY A 188 -4.79 2.98 21.35
N ILE A 189 -4.72 2.48 20.11
CA ILE A 189 -3.56 1.70 19.62
C ILE A 189 -2.37 2.62 19.35
N VAL A 190 -2.64 3.78 18.74
CA VAL A 190 -1.66 4.85 18.47
C VAL A 190 -2.31 6.22 18.70
N ASN A 191 -1.49 7.27 18.88
CA ASN A 191 -2.01 8.63 18.92
C ASN A 191 -2.44 9.11 17.51
N PHE A 192 -3.25 10.17 17.47
CA PHE A 192 -3.84 10.69 16.24
C PHE A 192 -2.79 11.07 15.17
N PHE A 193 -1.74 11.79 15.57
CA PHE A 193 -0.70 12.23 14.64
C PHE A 193 0.04 11.05 14.00
N HIS A 194 0.35 10.01 14.77
CA HIS A 194 0.98 8.80 14.23
C HIS A 194 0.02 8.03 13.31
N ALA A 195 -1.27 7.98 13.63
CA ALA A 195 -2.27 7.34 12.78
C ALA A 195 -2.41 8.04 11.42
N LEU A 196 -2.32 9.38 11.39
CA LEU A 196 -2.39 10.17 10.16
C LEU A 196 -1.20 9.97 9.22
N LEU A 197 -0.03 9.55 9.73
CA LEU A 197 1.13 9.28 8.89
C LEU A 197 0.86 8.17 7.85
N LEU A 198 -0.08 7.27 8.12
CA LEU A 198 -0.45 6.22 7.17
C LEU A 198 -1.14 6.79 5.91
N PRO A 199 -2.30 7.47 5.97
CA PRO A 199 -2.90 8.07 4.78
C PRO A 199 -2.00 9.13 4.12
N ILE A 200 -1.26 9.92 4.90
CA ILE A 200 -0.30 10.91 4.36
C ILE A 200 0.78 10.20 3.56
N GLY A 201 1.40 9.16 4.12
CA GLY A 201 2.48 8.43 3.47
C GLY A 201 2.02 7.70 2.21
N VAL A 202 0.90 6.98 2.25
CA VAL A 202 0.41 6.26 1.05
C VAL A 202 -0.01 7.23 -0.05
N THR A 203 -0.69 8.33 0.29
CA THR A 203 -1.06 9.35 -0.70
C THR A 203 0.17 10.05 -1.27
N GLY A 204 1.15 10.34 -0.41
CA GLY A 204 2.38 11.01 -0.79
C GLY A 204 3.26 10.18 -1.74
N VAL A 205 3.37 8.86 -1.55
CA VAL A 205 4.14 8.00 -2.48
C VAL A 205 3.63 8.17 -3.91
N ILE A 206 2.32 8.21 -4.10
CA ILE A 206 1.72 8.31 -5.44
C ILE A 206 1.78 9.74 -5.99
N SER A 207 1.65 10.73 -5.10
CA SER A 207 1.59 12.13 -5.50
C SER A 207 2.97 12.71 -5.85
N PHE A 208 4.04 12.06 -5.41
CA PHE A 208 5.41 12.59 -5.48
C PHE A 208 6.38 11.67 -6.21
N LEU A 209 5.90 10.77 -7.08
CA LEU A 209 6.74 9.94 -7.96
C LEU A 209 7.72 10.79 -8.81
N ASP A 210 7.40 12.06 -9.07
CA ASP A 210 8.25 13.03 -9.78
C ASP A 210 9.21 13.81 -8.84
N TYR A 211 9.17 13.57 -7.53
CA TYR A 211 9.93 14.31 -6.53
C TYR A 211 10.50 13.38 -5.44
N PRO A 212 11.67 12.75 -5.69
CA PRO A 212 12.22 11.70 -4.84
C PRO A 212 12.33 12.03 -3.34
N PRO A 213 12.70 13.25 -2.91
CA PRO A 213 12.75 13.56 -1.47
C PRO A 213 11.40 13.44 -0.77
N LEU A 214 10.30 13.85 -1.42
CA LEU A 214 8.96 13.73 -0.82
C LEU A 214 8.43 12.30 -0.95
N GLU A 215 8.77 11.58 -2.01
CA GLU A 215 8.45 10.16 -2.16
C GLU A 215 9.07 9.32 -1.03
N ILE A 216 10.37 9.48 -0.78
CA ILE A 216 11.08 8.84 0.34
C ILE A 216 10.49 9.27 1.68
N GLY A 217 10.21 10.56 1.85
CA GLY A 217 9.54 11.09 3.04
C GLY A 217 8.17 10.43 3.28
N SER A 218 7.45 10.12 2.21
CA SER A 218 6.15 9.44 2.25
C SER A 218 6.30 7.97 2.66
N GLY A 219 7.29 7.26 2.12
CA GLY A 219 7.66 5.91 2.58
C GLY A 219 8.03 5.88 4.07
N LEU A 220 8.79 6.88 4.56
CA LEU A 220 9.14 7.02 5.98
C LEU A 220 7.90 7.25 6.86
N CYS A 221 6.91 8.00 6.38
CA CYS A 221 5.64 8.18 7.09
C CYS A 221 4.91 6.84 7.27
N VAL A 222 4.84 6.01 6.23
CA VAL A 222 4.22 4.67 6.32
C VAL A 222 4.99 3.77 7.30
N CYS A 223 6.33 3.77 7.24
CA CYS A 223 7.17 3.10 8.22
C CYS A 223 6.85 3.53 9.65
N ALA A 224 6.84 4.83 9.92
CA ALA A 224 6.57 5.39 11.25
C ALA A 224 5.16 5.06 11.76
N ALA A 225 4.17 4.97 10.86
CA ALA A 225 2.80 4.64 11.22
C ALA A 225 2.62 3.16 11.61
N VAL A 226 3.25 2.24 10.86
CA VAL A 226 2.92 0.80 10.91
C VAL A 226 3.93 -0.02 11.71
N ILE A 227 5.24 0.25 11.57
CA ILE A 227 6.31 -0.54 12.20
C ILE A 227 6.15 -0.61 13.73
N PRO A 228 5.89 0.50 14.45
CA PRO A 228 5.75 0.44 15.91
C PRO A 228 4.60 -0.47 16.37
N ILE A 229 3.52 -0.57 15.59
CA ILE A 229 2.39 -1.46 15.86
C ILE A 229 2.85 -2.91 15.73
N GLY A 230 3.54 -3.25 14.62
CA GLY A 230 4.11 -4.58 14.40
C GLY A 230 5.06 -5.02 15.52
N VAL A 231 6.00 -4.14 15.92
CA VAL A 231 6.94 -4.42 17.03
C VAL A 231 6.20 -4.69 18.34
N ARG A 232 5.16 -3.89 18.66
CA ARG A 232 4.34 -4.12 19.86
C ARG A 232 3.62 -5.46 19.81
N GLN A 233 3.09 -5.86 18.66
CA GLN A 233 2.41 -7.15 18.49
C GLN A 233 3.37 -8.34 18.65
N LEU A 234 4.59 -8.25 18.12
CA LEU A 234 5.61 -9.30 18.31
C LEU A 234 6.08 -9.41 19.76
N ARG A 235 6.09 -8.31 20.50
CA ARG A 235 6.48 -8.27 21.93
C ARG A 235 5.36 -8.66 22.89
N ALA A 236 4.11 -8.73 22.44
CA ALA A 236 2.99 -9.09 23.28
C ALA A 236 3.14 -10.54 23.75
N ARG A 237 3.40 -10.73 25.05
CA ARG A 237 3.62 -12.04 25.66
C ARG A 237 2.47 -13.01 25.36
N HIS A 238 2.80 -14.30 25.25
CA HIS A 238 1.83 -15.41 25.12
C HIS A 238 1.08 -15.67 26.43
N ASP A 239 0.65 -14.65 27.17
CA ASP A 239 0.11 -14.86 28.52
C ASP A 239 -1.23 -15.65 28.52
N ALA A 240 -1.78 -15.96 27.35
CA ALA A 240 -2.90 -16.88 27.18
C ALA A 240 -2.55 -18.35 27.49
N THR A 241 -1.34 -18.84 27.22
CA THR A 241 -0.98 -20.23 27.58
C THR A 241 -0.70 -20.39 29.08
N ALA A 242 -0.20 -19.35 29.75
CA ALA A 242 0.01 -19.37 31.20
C ALA A 242 -1.32 -19.37 31.97
N ALA A 243 -2.33 -18.64 31.50
CA ALA A 243 -3.67 -18.64 32.11
C ALA A 243 -4.43 -19.96 31.87
N GLN A 244 -4.18 -20.63 30.74
CA GLN A 244 -4.77 -21.94 30.42
C GLN A 244 -4.08 -23.08 31.16
N ALA A 245 -2.75 -23.02 31.33
CA ALA A 245 -1.97 -23.98 32.14
C ALA A 245 -2.16 -23.80 33.66
N ALA A 246 -2.53 -22.59 34.12
CA ALA A 246 -2.90 -22.35 35.51
C ALA A 246 -4.36 -22.70 35.83
N ALA A 247 -5.17 -22.98 34.82
CA ALA A 247 -6.57 -23.39 34.94
C ALA A 247 -6.80 -24.88 34.64
N SER A 248 -5.75 -25.62 34.30
CA SER A 248 -5.69 -27.09 34.12
C SER A 248 -4.93 -27.73 35.27
#